data_AF-A0A9E4XEU3-F1
#
_entry.id   AF-A0A9E4XEU3-F1
#
_cell.length_a   1.000
_cell.length_b   1.000
_cell.length_c   1.000
_cell.angle_alpha   90.00
_cell.angle_beta   90.00
_cell.angle_gamma   90.00
#
_symmetry.space_group_name_H-M   'P 1'
#
loop_
_entity.id
_entity.type
_entity.pdbx_description
1 polymer ?
#
loop_
_entity_poly.entity_id
_entity_poly.type
_entity_poly.pdbx_seq_one_letter_code
_entity_poly.pdbx_strand_id
1 'polypeptide(L)'
;MANLTPKSAPTAIPLFHPDLKMAMRHVALGFQTAVNSNWHFAVFLLANLLTGFGFMLFRASGSPQSWGLVPADSTWTTLVYARNFADTLTFSYNPGDAATGMTSPLWVILLGTTSRLFSVMGMGLPQ
;
A
#
# COMPACT_ATOMS: atom_id res chain seq x y z
N MET A 1 -79.32 7.41 -37.65
CA MET A 1 -78.59 7.70 -36.41
C MET A 1 -77.45 6.70 -36.27
N ALA A 2 -76.22 7.11 -36.56
CA ALA A 2 -74.99 6.48 -36.08
C ALA A 2 -73.87 7.52 -36.16
N ASN A 3 -73.19 7.70 -35.04
CA ASN A 3 -72.27 8.77 -34.69
C ASN A 3 -70.85 8.34 -35.07
N LEU A 4 -70.06 9.19 -35.74
CA LEU A 4 -68.63 8.95 -35.93
C LEU A 4 -67.87 10.25 -35.66
N THR A 5 -67.57 10.48 -34.39
CA THR A 5 -66.61 11.49 -33.93
C THR A 5 -65.20 11.14 -34.41
N PRO A 6 -64.38 12.13 -34.82
CA PRO A 6 -63.00 11.88 -35.18
C PRO A 6 -62.18 11.50 -33.93
N LYS A 7 -61.56 10.32 -33.99
CA LYS A 7 -60.64 9.81 -32.96
C LYS A 7 -59.36 10.66 -32.97
N SER A 8 -59.13 11.44 -31.91
CA SER A 8 -57.89 12.20 -31.71
C SER A 8 -56.68 11.26 -31.68
N ALA A 9 -55.67 11.53 -32.50
CA ALA A 9 -54.40 10.79 -32.50
C ALA A 9 -53.64 11.05 -31.18
N PRO A 10 -52.95 10.05 -30.60
CA PRO A 10 -52.20 10.22 -29.37
C PRO A 10 -50.98 11.13 -29.60
N THR A 11 -50.86 12.18 -28.80
CA THR A 11 -49.70 13.07 -28.72
C THR A 11 -48.48 12.26 -28.31
N ALA A 12 -47.48 12.14 -29.19
CA ALA A 12 -46.23 11.48 -28.87
C ALA A 12 -45.52 12.25 -27.73
N ILE A 13 -45.43 11.63 -26.56
CA ILE A 13 -44.60 12.13 -25.46
C ILE A 13 -43.15 12.05 -25.95
N PRO A 14 -42.35 13.14 -25.94
CA PRO A 14 -40.94 13.03 -26.27
C PRO A 14 -40.29 12.12 -25.22
N LEU A 15 -39.93 10.91 -25.65
CA LEU A 15 -39.17 9.97 -24.85
C LEU A 15 -37.79 10.61 -24.64
N PHE A 16 -37.53 11.11 -23.44
CA PHE A 16 -36.19 11.51 -23.04
C PHE A 16 -35.26 10.33 -23.34
N HIS A 17 -34.42 10.46 -24.36
CA HIS A 17 -33.31 9.56 -24.59
C HIS A 17 -32.15 10.13 -23.79
N PRO A 18 -31.90 9.68 -22.54
CA PRO A 18 -30.68 10.08 -21.85
C PRO A 18 -29.51 9.69 -22.76
N ASP A 19 -28.68 10.67 -23.11
CA ASP A 19 -27.48 10.43 -23.90
C ASP A 19 -26.57 9.53 -23.05
N LEU A 20 -26.64 8.23 -23.34
CA LEU A 20 -25.93 7.19 -22.62
C LEU A 20 -24.43 7.48 -22.59
N LYS A 21 -23.89 8.10 -23.65
CA LYS A 21 -22.47 8.48 -23.70
C LYS A 21 -22.15 9.58 -22.70
N MET A 22 -23.03 10.56 -22.57
CA MET A 22 -22.88 11.63 -21.58
C MET A 22 -23.00 11.11 -20.15
N ALA A 23 -23.97 10.23 -19.87
CA ALA A 23 -24.11 9.59 -18.56
C ALA A 23 -22.87 8.74 -18.20
N MET A 24 -22.40 7.92 -19.14
CA MET A 24 -21.20 7.10 -18.96
C MET A 24 -19.94 7.94 -18.74
N ARG A 25 -19.83 9.10 -19.41
CA ARG A 25 -18.69 10.01 -19.23
C ARG A 25 -18.61 10.62 -17.83
N HIS A 26 -19.74 10.98 -17.24
CA HIS A 26 -19.78 11.51 -15.87
C HIS A 26 -19.43 10.44 -14.83
N VAL A 27 -19.92 9.20 -15.03
CA VAL A 27 -19.56 8.06 -14.18
C VAL A 27 -18.07 7.75 -14.27
N ALA A 28 -17.50 7.72 -15.48
CA ALA A 28 -16.08 7.46 -15.69
C ALA A 28 -15.18 8.53 -15.07
N LEU A 29 -15.57 9.81 -15.16
CA LEU A 29 -14.84 10.93 -14.55
C LEU A 29 -14.89 10.87 -13.02
N GLY A 30 -16.04 10.57 -12.42
CA GLY A 30 -16.18 10.38 -10.97
C GLY A 30 -15.38 9.19 -10.44
N PHE A 31 -15.30 8.11 -11.23
CA PHE A 31 -14.49 6.95 -10.89
C PHE A 31 -12.99 7.25 -10.97
N GLN A 32 -12.54 7.95 -12.02
CA GLN A 32 -11.13 8.35 -12.13
C GLN A 32 -10.68 9.32 -11.04
N THR A 33 -11.52 10.29 -10.64
CA THR A 33 -11.16 11.19 -9.53
C THR A 33 -11.13 10.48 -8.19
N ALA A 34 -11.98 9.48 -7.95
CA ALA A 34 -11.92 8.65 -6.76
C ALA A 34 -10.66 7.77 -6.73
N VAL A 35 -10.26 7.18 -7.86
CA VAL A 35 -9.05 6.34 -7.98
C VAL A 35 -7.76 7.17 -7.85
N ASN A 36 -7.74 8.41 -8.34
CA ASN A 36 -6.57 9.30 -8.29
C ASN A 36 -6.40 10.03 -6.94
N SER A 37 -7.33 9.85 -6.00
CA SER A 37 -7.29 10.58 -4.74
C SER A 37 -6.39 9.85 -3.72
N ASN A 38 -5.15 10.33 -3.60
CA ASN A 38 -4.11 9.78 -2.71
C ASN A 38 -4.41 9.91 -1.21
N TRP A 39 -5.58 10.42 -0.82
CA TRP A 39 -5.93 10.62 0.58
C TRP A 39 -6.01 9.30 1.35
N HIS A 40 -6.43 8.20 0.72
CA HIS A 40 -6.40 6.86 1.32
C HIS A 40 -4.96 6.45 1.68
N PHE A 41 -4.01 6.74 0.80
CA PHE A 41 -2.59 6.50 1.04
C PHE A 41 -2.05 7.40 2.16
N ALA A 42 -2.43 8.68 2.17
CA ALA A 42 -2.04 9.61 3.24
C ALA A 42 -2.60 9.19 4.61
N VAL A 43 -3.87 8.76 4.67
CA VAL A 43 -4.50 8.23 5.89
C VAL A 43 -3.82 6.94 6.34
N PHE A 44 -3.51 6.03 5.41
CA PHE A 44 -2.77 4.81 5.70
C PHE A 44 -1.38 5.11 6.27
N LEU A 45 -0.62 6.02 5.65
CA LEU A 45 0.69 6.44 6.16
C LEU A 45 0.58 7.08 7.55
N LEU A 46 -0.38 7.99 7.74
CA LEU A 46 -0.58 8.66 9.02
C LEU A 46 -0.95 7.66 10.13
N ALA A 47 -1.84 6.71 9.84
CA ALA A 47 -2.22 5.66 10.78
C ALA A 47 -1.02 4.78 11.17
N ASN A 48 -0.15 4.43 10.21
CA ASN A 48 1.07 3.67 10.48
C ASN A 48 2.06 4.46 11.33
N LEU A 49 2.27 5.75 11.03
CA LEU A 49 3.13 6.63 11.82
C LEU A 49 2.64 6.79 13.25
N LEU A 50 1.34 7.04 13.44
CA LEU A 50 0.74 7.17 14.77
C LEU A 50 0.80 5.86 15.56
N THR A 51 0.59 4.72 14.90
CA THR A 51 0.70 3.40 15.54
C THR A 51 2.14 3.10 15.96
N GLY A 52 3.12 3.38 15.10
CA GLY A 52 4.54 3.24 15.42
C GLY A 52 4.98 4.16 16.55
N PHE A 53 4.53 5.41 16.53
CA PHE A 53 4.79 6.37 17.60
C PHE A 53 4.15 5.95 18.93
N GLY A 54 2.88 5.55 18.91
CA GLY A 54 2.19 5.00 20.08
C GLY A 54 2.91 3.77 20.64
N PHE A 55 3.32 2.84 19.78
CA PHE A 55 4.11 1.67 20.19
C PHE A 55 5.39 2.08 20.92
N MET A 56 6.12 3.10 20.42
CA MET A 56 7.31 3.60 21.11
C MET A 56 6.98 4.19 22.49
N LEU A 57 5.89 4.96 22.61
CA LEU A 57 5.49 5.55 23.88
C LEU A 57 5.07 4.50 24.94
N PHE A 58 4.42 3.42 24.53
CA PHE A 58 3.91 2.40 25.45
C PHE A 58 4.86 1.22 25.69
N ARG A 59 5.81 0.98 24.77
CA ARG A 59 6.74 -0.17 24.83
C ARG A 59 8.18 0.21 25.11
N ALA A 60 8.58 1.48 25.01
CA ALA A 60 9.90 1.88 25.47
C ALA A 60 9.94 1.80 26.99
N SER A 61 10.57 0.76 27.53
CA SER A 61 10.68 0.49 28.98
C SER A 61 11.54 1.51 29.74
N GLY A 62 11.72 2.72 29.20
CA GLY A 62 12.56 3.78 29.76
C GLY A 62 14.06 3.46 29.79
N SER A 63 14.48 2.30 29.29
CA SER A 63 15.90 1.89 29.28
C SER A 63 16.58 2.37 28.00
N PRO A 64 17.86 2.78 28.02
CA PRO A 64 18.57 3.21 26.81
C PRO A 64 18.52 2.21 25.64
N GLN A 65 18.35 0.91 25.95
CA GLN A 65 18.18 -0.15 24.95
C GLN A 65 16.82 -0.11 24.23
N SER A 66 15.74 0.36 24.89
CA SER A 66 14.40 0.43 24.26
C SER A 66 14.23 1.61 23.31
N TRP A 67 15.15 2.59 23.35
CA TRP A 67 15.14 3.77 22.48
C TRP A 67 15.90 3.54 21.16
N GLY A 68 16.38 2.31 20.91
CA GLY A 68 17.04 1.93 19.66
C GLY A 68 18.46 2.49 19.47
N LEU A 69 19.03 3.13 20.50
CA LEU A 69 20.38 3.71 20.44
C LEU A 69 21.49 2.71 20.78
N VAL A 70 21.15 1.60 21.45
CA VAL A 70 22.04 0.44 21.61
C VAL A 70 21.59 -0.58 20.57
N PRO A 71 22.50 -1.12 19.72
CA PRO A 71 22.13 -2.24 18.87
C PRO A 71 21.74 -3.39 19.79
N ALA A 72 20.44 -3.66 19.90
CA ALA A 72 20.01 -4.91 20.47
C ALA A 72 20.65 -6.02 19.62
N ASP A 73 21.11 -7.08 20.26
CA ASP A 73 21.52 -8.33 19.64
C ASP A 73 20.55 -8.79 18.53
N SER A 74 19.25 -8.58 18.77
CA SER A 74 18.18 -8.81 17.80
C SER A 74 18.23 -7.88 16.57
N THR A 75 18.63 -6.61 16.71
CA THR A 75 18.77 -5.66 15.61
C THR A 75 19.95 -6.04 14.72
N TRP A 76 21.11 -6.34 15.31
CA TRP A 76 22.28 -6.81 14.56
C TRP A 76 21.95 -8.08 13.77
N THR A 77 21.32 -9.06 14.42
CA THR A 77 20.92 -10.32 13.79
C THR A 77 20.02 -10.06 12.58
N THR A 78 19.02 -9.18 12.73
CA THR A 78 18.10 -8.81 11.63
C THR A 78 18.84 -8.18 10.45
N LEU A 79 19.86 -7.34 10.69
CA LEU A 79 20.66 -6.72 9.64
C LEU A 79 21.54 -7.73 8.89
N VAL A 80 22.15 -8.69 9.60
CA VAL A 80 22.94 -9.77 8.96
C VAL A 80 22.05 -10.61 8.04
N TYR A 81 20.86 -10.99 8.50
CA TYR A 81 19.89 -11.67 7.66
C TYR A 81 19.42 -10.83 6.48
N ALA A 82 19.18 -9.52 6.66
CA ALA A 82 18.79 -8.62 5.59
C ALA A 82 19.86 -8.50 4.50
N ARG A 83 21.14 -8.43 4.90
CA ARG A 83 22.28 -8.45 3.97
C ARG A 83 22.33 -9.75 3.18
N ASN A 84 22.32 -10.89 3.87
CA ASN A 84 22.38 -12.18 3.19
C ASN A 84 21.17 -12.39 2.28
N PHE A 85 19.98 -11.98 2.71
CA PHE A 85 18.79 -12.01 1.86
C PHE A 85 18.93 -11.12 0.61
N ALA A 86 19.53 -9.93 0.73
CA ALA A 86 19.76 -9.05 -0.42
C ALA A 86 20.73 -9.66 -1.46
N ASP A 87 21.68 -10.47 -1.01
CA ASP A 87 22.71 -11.09 -1.86
C ASP A 87 22.27 -12.43 -2.45
N THR A 88 21.66 -13.31 -1.63
CA THR A 88 21.38 -14.71 -2.00
C THR A 88 19.90 -15.06 -2.01
N LEU A 89 19.00 -14.15 -1.60
CA LEU A 89 17.56 -14.39 -1.41
C LEU A 89 17.26 -15.53 -0.43
N THR A 90 18.18 -15.83 0.50
CA THR A 90 18.02 -16.85 1.52
C THR A 90 17.91 -16.25 2.92
N PHE A 91 17.10 -16.87 3.78
CA PHE A 91 17.05 -16.55 5.20
C PHE A 91 18.17 -17.28 5.94
N SER A 92 19.39 -16.77 5.83
CA SER A 92 20.59 -17.36 6.40
C SER A 92 21.35 -16.34 7.26
N TYR A 93 21.84 -16.76 8.43
CA TYR A 93 22.72 -15.93 9.24
C TYR A 93 24.17 -16.05 8.75
N ASN A 94 24.60 -17.29 8.48
CA ASN A 94 25.84 -17.60 7.77
C ASN A 94 25.52 -17.92 6.32
N PRO A 95 26.18 -17.31 5.33
CA PRO A 95 25.94 -17.62 3.92
C PRO A 95 26.04 -19.12 3.63
N GLY A 96 25.04 -19.68 2.95
CA GLY A 96 24.97 -21.10 2.62
C GLY A 96 24.30 -22.00 3.66
N ASP A 97 24.01 -21.50 4.86
CA ASP A 97 23.32 -22.27 5.91
C ASP A 97 21.94 -21.67 6.21
N ALA A 98 20.89 -22.40 5.84
CA ALA A 98 19.50 -21.95 6.03
C ALA A 98 19.16 -22.03 7.53
N ALA A 99 18.89 -20.88 8.13
CA ALA A 99 18.65 -20.82 9.57
C ALA A 99 17.15 -20.85 9.87
N THR A 100 16.74 -21.74 10.77
CA THR A 100 15.34 -22.02 11.11
C THR A 100 14.80 -21.19 12.29
N GLY A 101 15.60 -20.27 12.84
CA GLY A 101 15.30 -19.51 14.08
C GLY A 101 14.95 -18.03 13.91
N MET A 102 14.55 -17.59 12.71
CA MET A 102 14.30 -16.17 12.44
C MET A 102 13.04 -15.64 13.14
N THR A 103 13.21 -14.65 14.01
CA THR A 103 12.12 -14.04 14.80
C THR A 103 11.46 -12.84 14.10
N SER A 104 11.95 -12.40 12.93
CA SER A 104 11.47 -11.19 12.24
C SER A 104 11.63 -11.24 10.70
N PRO A 105 11.03 -12.23 10.00
CA PRO A 105 11.20 -12.39 8.55
C PRO A 105 10.67 -11.22 7.72
N LEU A 106 9.60 -10.56 8.16
CA LEU A 106 9.05 -9.40 7.46
C LEU A 106 10.05 -8.23 7.40
N TRP A 107 10.76 -7.96 8.50
CA TRP A 107 11.78 -6.91 8.55
C TRP A 107 12.99 -7.23 7.66
N VAL A 108 13.39 -8.50 7.60
CA VAL A 108 14.47 -8.97 6.73
C VAL A 108 14.15 -8.77 5.26
N ILE A 109 12.94 -9.15 4.83
CA ILE A 109 12.49 -8.95 3.45
C ILE A 109 12.47 -7.45 3.12
N LEU A 110 11.89 -6.63 4.00
CA LEU A 110 11.76 -5.19 3.78
C LEU A 110 13.13 -4.52 3.65
N LEU A 111 14.04 -4.75 4.60
CA LEU A 111 15.37 -4.16 4.62
C LEU A 111 16.24 -4.69 3.48
N GLY A 112 16.24 -5.99 3.23
CA GLY A 112 17.03 -6.61 2.17
C GLY A 112 16.59 -6.15 0.77
N THR A 113 15.27 -6.10 0.53
CA THR A 113 14.72 -5.60 -0.74
C THR A 113 15.01 -4.12 -0.93
N THR A 114 14.86 -3.31 0.12
CA THR A 114 15.18 -1.87 0.07
C THR A 114 16.67 -1.66 -0.21
N SER A 115 17.56 -2.39 0.47
CA SER A 115 19.00 -2.33 0.23
C SER A 115 19.35 -2.72 -1.22
N ARG A 116 18.75 -3.80 -1.73
CA ARG A 116 18.94 -4.24 -3.11
C ARG A 116 18.46 -3.20 -4.12
N LEU A 117 17.30 -2.59 -3.88
CA LEU A 117 16.75 -1.52 -4.72
C LEU A 117 17.69 -0.31 -4.74
N PHE A 118 18.17 0.13 -3.57
CA PHE A 118 19.11 1.25 -3.47
C PHE A 118 20.41 0.97 -4.22
N SER A 119 20.91 -0.27 -4.15
CA SER A 119 22.10 -0.71 -4.85
C SER A 119 21.91 -0.69 -6.37
N VAL A 120 20.77 -1.18 -6.87
CA VAL A 120 20.42 -1.16 -8.31
C VAL A 120 20.24 0.28 -8.82
N MET A 121 19.77 1.20 -7.99
CA MET A 121 19.63 2.61 -8.33
C MET A 121 20.96 3.40 -8.26
N GLY A 122 22.09 2.76 -7.94
CA GLY A 122 23.38 3.42 -7.79
C GLY A 122 23.50 4.30 -6.53
N MET A 123 22.59 4.13 -5.58
CA MET A 123 22.55 4.87 -4.30
C MET A 123 23.10 4.06 -3.12
N GLY A 124 23.70 2.90 -3.39
CA GLY A 124 24.29 2.03 -2.37
C GLY A 124 25.63 2.56 -1.86
N LEU A 125 25.89 2.40 -0.56
CA LEU A 125 27.22 2.59 0.01
C LEU A 125 28.19 1.56 -0.61
N PRO A 126 29.44 1.94 -0.92
CA PRO A 126 30.45 0.99 -1.38
C PRO A 126 30.60 -0.11 -0.32
N GLN A 127 30.56 -1.36 -0.80
CA GLN A 127 30.68 -2.58 0.01
C GLN A 127 32.15 -2.85 0.37
#